data_AF-A0A7K2QHM7-F1
#
_entry.id   AF-A0A7K2QHM7-F1
#
_cell.length_a   1.000
_cell.length_b   1.000
_cell.length_c   1.000
_cell.angle_alpha   90.00
_cell.angle_beta   90.00
_cell.angle_gamma   90.00
#
_symmetry.space_group_name_H-M   'P 1'
#
loop_
_entity.id
_entity.type
_entity.pdbx_description
1 polymer ?
#
loop_
_entity_poly.entity_id
_entity_poly.type
_entity_poly.pdbx_seq_one_letter_code
_entity_poly.pdbx_strand_id
1 'polypeptide(L)'
;MNTNLVNTAAGVIHAAMEQGRATAASLAYALESAQLLQSPETAAELARLRADRDAFRDQRNGAFQANERLISQAQESAEAKLRAENATRTAQREIARLRARVAELEAAAEKVAAFCAERAEYVTNLRDCVDADGTYYRWTGHAAARRELSKTLGLPVGWPSEDAPVIAAMAAAPVEDPHDSPLHHAYTTGRDLPEVPRA
;
A
#
# COMPACT_ATOMS: atom_id res chain seq x y z
N MET A 1 -8.12 70.44 -10.17
CA MET A 1 -7.88 70.07 -11.58
C MET A 1 -6.94 68.88 -11.58
N ASN A 2 -7.37 67.73 -12.10
CA ASN A 2 -6.57 66.50 -12.05
C ASN A 2 -5.54 66.52 -13.21
N THR A 3 -4.28 66.81 -12.89
CA THR A 3 -3.19 66.94 -13.86
C THR A 3 -2.97 65.67 -14.69
N ASN A 4 -3.23 64.50 -14.11
CA ASN A 4 -3.14 63.24 -14.83
C ASN A 4 -4.17 63.13 -15.96
N LEU A 5 -5.43 63.50 -15.69
CA LEU A 5 -6.50 63.50 -16.71
C LEU A 5 -6.19 64.44 -17.87
N VAL A 6 -5.65 65.63 -17.56
CA VAL A 6 -5.28 66.62 -18.57
C VAL A 6 -4.12 66.12 -19.44
N ASN A 7 -3.11 65.50 -18.83
CA ASN A 7 -1.98 64.91 -19.56
C ASN A 7 -2.43 63.71 -20.42
N THR A 8 -3.33 62.86 -19.91
CA THR A 8 -3.91 61.75 -20.69
C THR A 8 -4.72 62.27 -21.87
N ALA A 9 -5.56 63.30 -21.67
CA ALA A 9 -6.31 63.93 -22.74
C ALA A 9 -5.40 64.56 -23.80
N ALA A 10 -4.33 65.24 -23.39
CA ALA A 10 -3.34 65.80 -24.29
C ALA A 10 -2.66 64.71 -25.13
N GLY A 11 -2.30 63.57 -24.53
CA GLY A 11 -1.73 62.42 -25.24
C GLY A 11 -2.69 61.81 -26.27
N VAL A 12 -3.97 61.64 -25.90
CA VAL A 12 -5.00 61.13 -26.83
C VAL A 12 -5.24 62.09 -28.00
N ILE A 13 -5.28 63.40 -27.74
CA ILE A 13 -5.41 64.42 -28.78
C ILE A 13 -4.20 64.40 -29.72
N HIS A 14 -2.98 64.36 -29.17
CA HIS A 14 -1.75 64.31 -29.97
C HIS A 14 -1.72 63.09 -30.89
N ALA A 15 -1.99 61.90 -30.35
CA ALA A 15 -2.03 60.66 -31.13
C ALA A 15 -3.11 60.69 -32.23
N ALA A 16 -4.27 61.29 -31.96
CA ALA A 16 -5.31 61.45 -32.98
C ALA A 16 -4.88 62.40 -34.10
N MET A 17 -4.19 63.51 -33.76
CA MET A 17 -3.66 64.46 -34.75
C MET A 17 -2.58 63.85 -35.64
N GLU A 18 -1.69 63.00 -35.10
CA GLU A 18 -0.71 62.25 -35.89
C GLU A 18 -1.36 61.30 -36.90
N GLN A 19 -2.56 60.79 -36.59
CA GLN A 19 -3.36 59.96 -37.50
C GLN A 19 -4.15 60.78 -38.54
N GLY A 20 -3.89 62.08 -38.66
CA GLY A 20 -4.56 62.98 -39.60
C GLY A 20 -5.96 63.44 -39.15
N ARG A 21 -6.37 63.16 -37.90
CA ARG A 21 -7.65 63.62 -37.35
C ARG A 21 -7.48 65.03 -36.80
N ALA A 22 -7.90 66.02 -37.57
CA ALA A 22 -7.74 67.44 -37.21
C ALA A 22 -9.06 68.15 -36.87
N THR A 23 -10.23 67.54 -37.11
CA THR A 23 -11.51 68.19 -36.83
C THR A 23 -11.91 68.05 -35.37
N ALA A 24 -12.54 69.09 -34.80
CA ALA A 24 -13.01 69.06 -33.41
C ALA A 24 -13.91 67.86 -33.12
N ALA A 25 -14.78 67.47 -34.06
CA ALA A 25 -15.62 66.28 -33.94
C ALA A 25 -14.78 64.98 -33.87
N SER A 26 -13.74 64.87 -34.71
CA SER A 26 -12.86 63.69 -34.70
C SER A 26 -12.01 63.58 -33.42
N LEU A 27 -11.62 64.71 -32.82
CA LEU A 27 -10.91 64.75 -31.54
C LEU A 27 -11.86 64.47 -30.36
N ALA A 28 -13.07 65.02 -30.37
CA ALA A 28 -14.09 64.71 -29.36
C ALA A 28 -14.45 63.22 -29.38
N TYR A 29 -14.58 62.62 -30.57
CA TYR A 29 -14.77 61.18 -30.71
C TYR A 29 -13.59 60.38 -30.14
N ALA A 30 -12.34 60.82 -30.40
CA ALA A 30 -11.16 60.18 -29.82
C ALA A 30 -11.17 60.26 -28.28
N LEU A 31 -11.51 61.41 -27.70
CA LEU A 31 -11.64 61.59 -26.26
C LEU A 31 -12.80 60.77 -25.65
N GLU A 32 -13.95 60.71 -26.30
CA GLU A 32 -15.10 59.88 -25.90
C GLU A 32 -14.73 58.38 -25.94
N SER A 33 -14.04 57.93 -27.00
CA SER A 33 -13.58 56.55 -27.13
C SER A 33 -12.53 56.18 -26.07
N ALA A 34 -11.73 57.16 -25.63
CA ALA A 34 -10.83 57.04 -24.49
C ALA A 34 -11.54 57.21 -23.13
N GLN A 35 -12.87 57.38 -23.13
CA GLN A 35 -13.72 57.58 -21.94
C GLN A 35 -13.38 58.84 -21.14
N LEU A 36 -12.79 59.86 -21.78
CA LEU A 36 -12.35 61.10 -21.13
C LEU A 36 -13.43 62.20 -21.10
N LEU A 37 -14.51 62.03 -21.84
CA LEU A 37 -15.66 62.95 -21.86
C LEU A 37 -16.85 62.45 -21.03
N GLN A 38 -16.69 61.35 -20.30
CA GLN A 38 -17.75 60.82 -19.44
C GLN A 38 -18.08 61.78 -18.30
N SER A 39 -19.37 61.89 -17.98
CA SER A 39 -19.81 62.62 -16.79
C SER A 39 -19.25 61.94 -15.53
N PRO A 40 -18.99 62.69 -14.45
CA PRO A 40 -18.47 62.11 -13.21
C PRO A 40 -19.41 61.04 -12.63
N GLU A 41 -20.72 61.15 -12.85
CA GLU A 41 -21.72 60.16 -12.45
C GLU A 41 -21.53 58.84 -13.21
N THR A 42 -21.35 58.91 -14.53
CA THR A 42 -21.10 57.72 -15.37
C THR A 42 -19.79 57.03 -14.96
N ALA A 43 -18.74 57.82 -14.71
CA ALA A 43 -17.45 57.29 -14.28
C ALA A 43 -17.56 56.60 -12.91
N ALA A 44 -18.31 57.19 -11.96
CA ALA A 44 -18.56 56.60 -10.66
C ALA A 44 -19.38 55.30 -10.75
N GLU A 45 -20.39 55.26 -11.62
CA GLU A 45 -21.19 54.06 -11.86
C GLU A 45 -20.35 52.93 -12.47
N LEU A 46 -19.52 53.21 -13.47
CA LEU A 46 -18.60 52.21 -14.04
C LEU A 46 -17.59 51.71 -13.02
N ALA A 47 -17.07 52.59 -12.16
CA ALA A 47 -16.19 52.18 -11.07
C ALA A 47 -16.92 51.23 -10.11
N ARG A 48 -18.17 51.52 -9.73
CA ARG A 48 -19.02 50.65 -8.92
C ARG A 48 -19.23 49.29 -9.59
N LEU A 49 -19.63 49.27 -10.86
CA LEU A 49 -19.87 48.02 -11.60
C LEU A 49 -18.61 47.16 -11.76
N ARG A 50 -17.43 47.80 -11.92
CA ARG A 50 -16.15 47.07 -11.93
C ARG A 50 -15.86 46.45 -10.57
N ALA A 51 -16.07 47.18 -9.49
CA ALA A 51 -15.92 46.66 -8.13
C ALA A 51 -16.89 45.49 -7.86
N ASP A 52 -18.16 45.64 -8.24
CA ASP A 52 -19.17 44.58 -8.10
C ASP A 52 -18.79 43.33 -8.90
N ARG A 53 -18.37 43.51 -10.16
CA ARG A 53 -17.92 42.40 -11.02
C ARG A 53 -16.74 41.67 -10.41
N ASP A 54 -15.77 42.39 -9.88
CA ASP A 54 -14.57 41.80 -9.31
C ASP A 54 -14.90 41.07 -7.99
N ALA A 55 -15.79 41.63 -7.16
CA ALA A 55 -16.34 40.93 -6.00
C ALA A 55 -17.08 39.63 -6.37
N PHE A 56 -17.88 39.63 -7.45
CA PHE A 56 -18.52 38.41 -7.95
C PHE A 56 -17.51 37.38 -8.46
N ARG A 57 -16.44 37.83 -9.13
CA ARG A 57 -15.36 36.93 -9.57
C ARG A 57 -14.67 36.28 -8.38
N ASP A 58 -14.36 37.04 -7.34
CA ASP A 58 -13.71 36.55 -6.12
C ASP A 58 -14.61 35.56 -5.38
N GLN A 59 -15.90 35.87 -5.23
CA GLN A 59 -16.87 34.94 -4.65
C GLN A 59 -16.93 33.64 -5.43
N ARG A 60 -17.03 33.72 -6.77
CA ARG A 60 -17.09 32.55 -7.64
C ARG A 60 -15.81 31.72 -7.54
N ASN A 61 -14.64 32.37 -7.55
CA ASN A 61 -13.35 31.68 -7.41
C ASN A 61 -13.24 31.00 -6.04
N GLY A 62 -13.70 31.65 -4.98
CA GLY A 62 -13.79 31.06 -3.64
C GLY A 62 -14.69 29.82 -3.60
N ALA A 63 -15.85 29.87 -4.25
CA ALA A 63 -16.75 28.72 -4.35
C ALA A 63 -16.12 27.56 -5.14
N PHE A 64 -15.41 27.84 -6.25
CA PHE A 64 -14.69 26.80 -6.99
C PHE A 64 -13.61 26.13 -6.16
N GLN A 65 -12.79 26.91 -5.44
CA GLN A 65 -11.76 26.36 -4.55
C GLN A 65 -12.36 25.52 -3.42
N ALA A 66 -13.49 25.97 -2.85
CA ALA A 66 -14.19 25.19 -1.82
C ALA A 66 -14.72 23.86 -2.38
N ASN A 67 -15.33 23.89 -3.57
CA ASN A 67 -15.82 22.69 -4.23
C ASN A 67 -14.70 21.70 -4.56
N GLU A 68 -13.55 22.20 -5.06
CA GLU A 68 -12.39 21.37 -5.34
C GLU A 68 -11.89 20.65 -4.08
N ARG A 69 -11.77 21.38 -2.96
CA ARG A 69 -11.40 20.78 -1.66
C ARG A 69 -12.40 19.71 -1.21
N LEU A 70 -13.71 19.98 -1.35
CA LEU A 70 -14.74 19.01 -0.96
C LEU A 70 -14.69 17.74 -1.83
N ILE A 71 -14.43 17.89 -3.12
CA ILE A 71 -14.26 16.75 -4.03
C ILE A 71 -13.05 15.92 -3.62
N SER A 72 -11.90 16.54 -3.37
CA SER A 72 -10.69 15.84 -2.89
C SER A 72 -10.94 15.12 -1.56
N GLN A 73 -11.58 15.78 -0.59
CA GLN A 73 -11.93 15.16 0.69
C GLN A 73 -12.89 13.97 0.54
N ALA A 74 -13.87 14.08 -0.36
CA ALA A 74 -14.81 12.98 -0.63
C ALA A 74 -14.09 11.79 -1.27
N GLN A 75 -13.16 12.03 -2.19
CA GLN A 75 -12.34 11.00 -2.82
C GLN A 75 -11.44 10.30 -1.79
N GLU A 76 -10.71 11.05 -0.97
CA GLU A 76 -9.84 10.50 0.09
C GLU A 76 -10.63 9.64 1.08
N SER A 77 -11.81 10.11 1.49
CA SER A 77 -12.71 9.38 2.38
C SER A 77 -13.21 8.07 1.76
N ALA A 78 -13.61 8.10 0.48
CA ALA A 78 -14.04 6.92 -0.26
C ALA A 78 -12.91 5.88 -0.39
N GLU A 79 -11.69 6.33 -0.74
CA GLU A 79 -10.52 5.46 -0.82
C GLU A 79 -10.13 4.86 0.53
N ALA A 80 -10.19 5.66 1.61
CA ALA A 80 -9.92 5.18 2.96
C ALA A 80 -10.92 4.09 3.37
N LYS A 81 -12.21 4.27 3.06
CA LYS A 81 -13.26 3.27 3.32
C LYS A 81 -13.00 1.97 2.55
N LEU A 82 -12.66 2.07 1.26
CA LEU A 82 -12.34 0.89 0.44
C LEU A 82 -11.10 0.15 0.96
N ARG A 83 -10.06 0.88 1.40
CA ARG A 83 -8.87 0.29 2.02
C ARG A 83 -9.22 -0.46 3.32
N ALA A 84 -10.03 0.13 4.19
CA ALA A 84 -10.45 -0.50 5.44
C ALA A 84 -11.30 -1.76 5.20
N GLU A 85 -12.22 -1.71 4.22
CA GLU A 85 -13.04 -2.87 3.86
C GLU A 85 -12.20 -4.01 3.30
N ASN A 86 -11.25 -3.71 2.40
CA ASN A 86 -10.35 -4.72 1.86
C ASN A 86 -9.45 -5.34 2.94
N ALA A 87 -8.92 -4.53 3.87
CA ALA A 87 -8.17 -5.03 5.01
C ALA A 87 -9.02 -5.99 5.87
N THR A 88 -10.28 -5.64 6.12
CA THR A 88 -11.22 -6.49 6.88
C THR A 88 -11.47 -7.82 6.17
N ARG A 89 -11.72 -7.80 4.85
CA ARG A 89 -11.92 -9.02 4.06
C ARG A 89 -10.68 -9.92 4.06
N THR A 90 -9.49 -9.34 3.95
CA THR A 90 -8.23 -10.08 4.03
C THR A 90 -8.05 -10.72 5.40
N ALA A 91 -8.28 -9.96 6.48
CA ALA A 91 -8.22 -10.48 7.84
C ALA A 91 -9.22 -11.63 8.06
N GLN A 92 -10.45 -11.51 7.55
CA GLN A 92 -11.46 -12.57 7.65
C GLN A 92 -11.04 -13.86 6.95
N ARG A 93 -10.43 -13.76 5.76
CA ARG A 93 -9.90 -14.93 5.03
C ARG A 93 -8.77 -15.59 5.81
N GLU A 94 -7.87 -14.79 6.39
CA GLU A 94 -6.76 -15.33 7.19
C GLU A 94 -7.27 -15.99 8.48
N ILE A 95 -8.26 -15.39 9.16
CA ILE A 95 -8.91 -16.01 10.32
C ILE A 95 -9.54 -17.35 9.94
N ALA A 96 -10.24 -17.42 8.80
CA ALA A 96 -10.84 -18.68 8.33
C ALA A 96 -9.77 -19.75 8.05
N ARG A 97 -8.66 -19.37 7.39
CA ARG A 97 -7.52 -20.25 7.14
C ARG A 97 -6.88 -20.75 8.43
N LEU A 98 -6.62 -19.87 9.39
CA LEU A 98 -6.02 -20.23 10.67
C LEU A 98 -6.93 -21.14 11.48
N ARG A 99 -8.24 -20.89 11.50
CA ARG A 99 -9.22 -21.79 12.15
C ARG A 99 -9.21 -23.18 11.54
N ALA A 100 -9.16 -23.29 10.20
CA ALA A 100 -9.03 -24.59 9.54
C ALA A 100 -7.74 -25.31 9.93
N ARG A 101 -6.62 -24.59 10.01
CA ARG A 101 -5.33 -25.16 10.44
C ARG A 101 -5.35 -25.60 11.90
N VAL A 102 -5.97 -24.85 12.79
CA VAL A 102 -6.14 -25.23 14.20
C VAL A 102 -6.96 -26.51 14.29
N ALA A 103 -8.09 -26.60 13.59
CA ALA A 103 -8.92 -27.80 13.59
C ALA A 103 -8.17 -29.05 13.07
N GLU A 104 -7.34 -28.89 12.02
CA GLU A 104 -6.48 -29.97 11.52
C GLU A 104 -5.47 -30.44 12.57
N LEU A 105 -4.82 -29.50 13.27
CA LEU A 105 -3.84 -29.79 14.31
C LEU A 105 -4.48 -30.42 15.55
N GLU A 106 -5.67 -29.96 15.95
CA GLU A 106 -6.44 -30.56 17.04
C GLU A 106 -6.82 -32.01 16.72
N ALA A 107 -7.31 -32.29 15.50
CA ALA A 107 -7.60 -33.65 15.06
C ALA A 107 -6.34 -34.54 15.01
N ALA A 108 -5.19 -34.00 14.62
CA ALA A 108 -3.93 -34.72 14.68
C ALA A 108 -3.48 -35.00 16.14
N ALA A 109 -3.66 -34.03 17.04
CA ALA A 109 -3.34 -34.18 18.45
C ALA A 109 -4.22 -35.24 19.12
N GLU A 110 -5.52 -35.31 18.81
CA GLU A 110 -6.41 -36.37 19.28
C GLU A 110 -5.93 -37.77 18.88
N LYS A 111 -5.48 -37.94 17.62
CA LYS A 111 -4.92 -39.22 17.15
C LYS A 111 -3.66 -39.61 17.93
N VAL A 112 -2.75 -38.66 18.19
CA VAL A 112 -1.55 -38.91 18.98
C VAL A 112 -1.92 -39.26 20.42
N ALA A 113 -2.86 -38.52 21.03
CA ALA A 113 -3.32 -38.76 22.39
C ALA A 113 -3.93 -40.17 22.54
N ALA A 114 -4.79 -40.58 21.59
CA ALA A 114 -5.37 -41.92 21.57
C ALA A 114 -4.30 -43.01 21.47
N PHE A 115 -3.33 -42.86 20.56
CA PHE A 115 -2.21 -43.79 20.43
C PHE A 115 -1.34 -43.87 21.69
N CYS A 116 -1.08 -42.72 22.32
CA CYS A 116 -0.33 -42.66 23.58
C CYS A 116 -1.08 -43.38 24.73
N ALA A 117 -2.41 -43.24 24.79
CA ALA A 117 -3.24 -43.92 25.78
C ALA A 117 -3.19 -45.45 25.62
N GLU A 118 -3.40 -45.96 24.40
CA GLU A 118 -3.33 -47.39 24.09
C GLU A 118 -1.94 -47.98 24.43
N ARG A 119 -0.88 -47.22 24.13
CA ARG A 119 0.48 -47.67 24.42
C ARG A 119 0.82 -47.68 25.91
N ALA A 120 0.23 -46.81 26.73
CA ALA A 120 0.45 -46.83 28.17
C ALA A 120 -0.04 -48.15 28.80
N GLU A 121 -1.15 -48.69 28.30
CA GLU A 121 -1.65 -50.01 28.69
C GLU A 121 -0.68 -51.12 28.26
N TYR A 122 -0.19 -51.06 27.01
CA TYR A 122 0.77 -52.04 26.50
C TYR A 122 2.11 -52.04 27.26
N VAL A 123 2.65 -50.86 27.60
CA VAL A 123 3.89 -50.74 28.39
C VAL A 123 3.70 -51.25 29.82
N THR A 124 2.51 -51.03 30.42
CA THR A 124 2.16 -51.58 31.74
C THR A 124 2.09 -53.10 31.69
N ASN A 125 1.36 -53.67 30.72
CA ASN A 125 1.26 -55.11 30.51
C ASN A 125 2.64 -55.76 30.25
N LEU A 126 3.51 -55.10 29.48
CA LEU A 126 4.89 -55.54 29.25
C LEU A 126 5.77 -55.50 30.51
N ARG A 127 5.52 -54.55 31.42
CA ARG A 127 6.26 -54.43 32.69
C ARG A 127 5.84 -55.53 33.66
N ASP A 128 4.59 -55.95 33.61
CA ASP A 128 4.02 -56.95 34.52
C ASP A 128 4.30 -58.39 34.07
N CYS A 129 4.58 -58.61 32.78
CA CYS A 129 5.06 -59.88 32.22
C CYS A 129 6.60 -59.95 32.20
N VAL A 130 7.23 -60.24 33.34
CA VAL A 130 8.70 -60.35 33.45
C VAL A 130 9.17 -61.79 33.25
N ASP A 131 9.47 -62.16 32.01
CA ASP A 131 10.30 -63.32 31.69
C ASP A 131 11.60 -62.86 30.99
N ALA A 132 12.73 -63.43 31.41
CA ALA A 132 14.09 -62.92 31.15
C ALA A 132 14.55 -62.90 29.67
N ASP A 133 13.83 -63.56 28.76
CA ASP A 133 14.18 -63.68 27.33
C ASP A 133 13.39 -62.72 26.40
N GLY A 134 12.42 -61.95 26.92
CA GLY A 134 11.46 -61.17 26.11
C GLY A 134 11.97 -59.88 25.45
N THR A 135 13.26 -59.56 25.58
CA THR A 135 13.81 -58.24 25.22
C THR A 135 13.75 -57.92 23.73
N TYR A 136 13.79 -58.91 22.84
CA TYR A 136 13.77 -58.70 21.38
C TYR A 136 12.40 -58.23 20.86
N TYR A 137 11.30 -58.85 21.32
CA TYR A 137 9.93 -58.48 20.92
C TYR A 137 9.48 -57.12 21.48
N ARG A 138 10.09 -56.69 22.58
CA ARG A 138 9.85 -55.39 23.21
C ARG A 138 10.25 -54.21 22.31
N TRP A 139 11.35 -54.34 21.55
CA TRP A 139 11.86 -53.26 20.69
C TRP A 139 11.23 -53.27 19.28
N THR A 140 10.91 -54.43 18.73
CA THR A 140 10.23 -54.54 17.42
C THR A 140 8.78 -54.07 17.46
N GLY A 141 8.05 -54.29 18.56
CA GLY A 141 6.71 -53.73 18.76
C GLY A 141 6.67 -52.19 18.73
N HIS A 142 7.73 -51.54 19.23
CA HIS A 142 7.87 -50.08 19.15
C HIS A 142 8.12 -49.56 17.73
N ALA A 143 8.73 -50.37 16.86
CA ALA A 143 8.84 -50.01 15.45
C ALA A 143 7.49 -50.10 14.75
N ALA A 144 6.75 -51.21 14.91
CA ALA A 144 5.43 -51.41 14.31
C ALA A 144 4.42 -50.31 14.74
N ALA A 145 4.34 -50.01 16.04
CA ALA A 145 3.44 -48.98 16.55
C ALA A 145 3.77 -47.57 16.02
N ARG A 146 5.06 -47.24 15.86
CA ARG A 146 5.46 -45.97 15.22
C ARG A 146 5.02 -45.91 13.75
N ARG A 147 5.08 -47.04 13.01
CA ARG A 147 4.57 -47.10 11.63
C ARG A 147 3.06 -46.89 11.58
N GLU A 148 2.31 -47.49 12.49
CA GLU A 148 0.86 -47.30 12.56
C GLU A 148 0.48 -45.85 12.89
N LEU A 149 1.13 -45.23 13.88
CA LEU A 149 0.89 -43.81 14.18
C LEU A 149 1.20 -42.92 12.97
N SER A 150 2.36 -43.11 12.32
CA SER A 150 2.72 -42.38 11.10
C SER A 150 1.67 -42.56 10.00
N LYS A 151 1.16 -43.78 9.78
CA LYS A 151 0.07 -44.05 8.82
C LYS A 151 -1.22 -43.30 9.17
N THR A 152 -1.67 -43.35 10.43
CA THR A 152 -2.91 -42.67 10.89
C THR A 152 -2.82 -41.14 10.78
N LEU A 153 -1.61 -40.59 10.94
CA LEU A 153 -1.32 -39.18 10.77
C LEU A 153 -1.05 -38.78 9.31
N GLY A 154 -0.96 -39.74 8.38
CA GLY A 154 -0.58 -39.49 6.99
C GLY A 154 0.86 -39.01 6.81
N LEU A 155 1.73 -39.25 7.79
CA LEU A 155 3.15 -38.87 7.76
C LEU A 155 3.99 -39.97 7.09
N PRO A 156 5.07 -39.62 6.38
CA PRO A 156 5.99 -40.60 5.81
C PRO A 156 6.61 -41.46 6.91
N VAL A 157 6.62 -42.78 6.70
CA VAL A 157 7.20 -43.75 7.64
C VAL A 157 8.72 -43.80 7.45
N GLY A 158 9.46 -43.16 8.35
CA GLY A 158 10.92 -43.19 8.36
C GLY A 158 11.50 -44.54 8.81
N TRP A 159 11.92 -45.34 7.83
CA TRP A 159 12.90 -46.44 7.82
C TRP A 159 12.82 -47.66 8.78
N PRO A 160 13.03 -48.90 8.26
CA PRO A 160 12.86 -49.34 6.87
C PRO A 160 11.43 -49.84 6.63
N SER A 161 10.89 -49.51 5.45
CA SER A 161 9.81 -50.25 4.80
C SER A 161 10.43 -51.43 4.04
N GLU A 162 9.82 -52.61 4.14
CA GLU A 162 10.31 -53.85 3.49
C GLU A 162 10.33 -53.77 1.95
N ASP A 163 9.64 -52.79 1.36
CA ASP A 163 9.61 -52.53 -0.09
C ASP A 163 10.65 -51.50 -0.58
N ALA A 164 11.56 -51.03 0.28
CA ALA A 164 12.64 -50.17 -0.17
C ALA A 164 13.74 -51.04 -0.81
N PRO A 165 13.95 -51.01 -2.14
CA PRO A 165 15.19 -51.54 -2.70
C PRO A 165 16.34 -50.81 -2.01
N VAL A 166 17.23 -51.61 -1.42
CA VAL A 166 18.44 -51.17 -0.75
C VAL A 166 19.09 -50.05 -1.58
N ILE A 167 19.40 -48.97 -0.88
CA ILE A 167 20.14 -47.79 -1.35
C ILE A 167 21.29 -48.22 -2.27
N ALA A 168 21.01 -48.25 -3.58
CA ALA A 168 22.01 -48.43 -4.64
C ALA A 168 22.03 -47.22 -5.59
N ALA A 169 21.21 -46.19 -5.34
CA ALA A 169 21.08 -45.01 -6.21
C ALA A 169 21.59 -43.68 -5.60
N MET A 170 22.17 -43.69 -4.40
CA MET A 170 22.81 -42.49 -3.79
C MET A 170 24.32 -42.39 -4.07
N ALA A 171 24.83 -43.17 -5.03
CA ALA A 171 26.23 -43.10 -5.45
C ALA A 171 26.31 -42.79 -6.96
N ALA A 172 25.87 -41.61 -7.40
CA ALA A 172 26.33 -40.96 -8.66
C ALA A 172 25.69 -39.58 -8.92
N ALA A 173 25.61 -38.69 -7.92
CA ALA A 173 25.47 -37.26 -8.21
C ALA A 173 26.47 -36.50 -7.32
N PRO A 174 27.49 -35.83 -7.88
CA PRO A 174 28.26 -34.88 -7.10
C PRO A 174 27.29 -33.83 -6.58
N VAL A 175 27.25 -33.69 -5.26
CA VAL A 175 26.58 -32.58 -4.59
C VAL A 175 27.33 -31.32 -5.01
N GLU A 176 26.80 -30.57 -5.98
CA GLU A 176 27.18 -29.18 -6.14
C GLU A 176 26.80 -28.46 -4.85
N ASP A 177 27.81 -27.97 -4.14
CA ASP A 177 27.62 -27.12 -2.97
C ASP A 177 26.80 -25.90 -3.42
N PRO A 178 25.61 -25.64 -2.86
CA PRO A 178 24.83 -24.45 -3.20
C PRO A 178 25.58 -23.13 -2.91
N HIS A 179 26.75 -23.17 -2.28
CA HIS A 179 27.66 -22.04 -2.09
C HIS A 179 28.74 -21.86 -3.18
N ASP A 180 28.85 -22.77 -4.16
CA ASP A 180 29.82 -22.68 -5.27
C ASP A 180 29.29 -21.89 -6.49
N SER A 181 28.21 -21.12 -6.32
CA SER A 181 27.78 -20.15 -7.34
C SER A 181 28.81 -19.01 -7.45
N PRO A 182 29.36 -18.70 -8.65
CA PRO A 182 30.39 -17.68 -8.85
C PRO A 182 29.94 -16.22 -8.62
N LEU A 183 28.76 -16.02 -8.04
CA LEU A 183 28.12 -14.71 -7.82
C LEU A 183 28.31 -14.14 -6.40
N HIS A 184 29.07 -14.80 -5.52
CA HIS A 184 29.22 -14.39 -4.12
C HIS A 184 30.57 -13.74 -3.74
N HIS A 185 31.33 -13.20 -4.71
CA HIS A 185 32.54 -12.44 -4.41
C HIS A 185 32.41 -10.95 -4.75
N ALA A 186 31.52 -10.22 -4.06
CA ALA A 186 31.64 -8.77 -3.88
C ALA A 186 30.64 -8.23 -2.85
N TYR A 187 30.77 -8.63 -1.58
CA TYR A 187 30.32 -7.78 -0.48
C TYR A 187 31.53 -7.40 0.35
N THR A 188 32.13 -6.27 0.00
CA THR A 188 33.03 -5.50 0.87
C THR A 188 32.22 -4.97 2.05
N THR A 189 32.17 -5.74 3.13
CA THR A 189 31.68 -5.28 4.42
C THR A 189 32.72 -4.35 5.05
N GLY A 190 32.45 -3.04 5.03
CA GLY A 190 33.14 -2.10 5.92
C GLY A 190 33.51 -0.77 5.30
N ARG A 191 32.55 0.15 5.30
CA ARG A 191 32.65 1.63 5.35
C ARG A 191 31.48 2.19 4.56
N ASP A 192 30.42 2.56 5.26
CA ASP A 192 29.47 3.62 4.89
C ASP A 192 28.34 3.62 5.92
N LEU A 193 28.70 3.87 7.19
CA LEU A 193 27.75 4.35 8.18
C LEU A 193 27.96 5.86 8.30
N PRO A 194 26.92 6.69 8.17
CA PRO A 194 27.06 8.14 8.32
C PRO A 194 27.44 8.50 9.77
N GLU A 195 28.41 9.40 9.92
CA GLU A 195 28.82 9.92 11.21
C GLU A 195 27.67 10.69 11.87
N VAL A 196 27.34 10.32 13.11
CA VAL A 196 26.34 11.02 13.93
C VAL A 196 27.05 12.17 14.65
N PRO A 197 26.65 13.44 14.44
CA PRO A 197 27.24 14.57 15.15
C PRO A 197 26.89 14.47 16.64
N ARG A 198 27.89 14.54 17.51
CA ARG A 198 27.66 14.65 18.96
C ARG A 198 27.33 16.10 19.31
N ALA A 199 26.24 16.28 20.04
CA ALA A 199 25.84 17.52 20.70
C ALA A 199 26.63 17.72 22.01
#